data_AF-A0A1A9VMB8-F1
#
_entry.id   AF-A0A1A9VMB8-F1
#
_cell.length_a   1.000
_cell.length_b   1.000
_cell.length_c   1.000
_cell.angle_alpha   90.00
_cell.angle_beta   90.00
_cell.angle_gamma   90.00
#
_symmetry.space_group_name_H-M   'P 1'
#
loop_
_entity.id
_entity.type
_entity.pdbx_description
1 polymer ?
#
loop_
_entity_poly.entity_id
_entity_poly.type
_entity_poly.pdbx_seq_one_letter_code
_entity_poly.pdbx_strand_id
1 'polypeptide(L)'
;MSATLQRCPGLYCGRQRLENNTWSECGACPRGFRVIESYECTRCKDDLDAYSWFYLGFMAMLPLMMHCFFIDLDAKDRKFSRKQLILTSCALAETIIAALFSILLMEPMGQFRLYACPVNKFSDWYTLFYNPTPNYEKLLHCTQEAVYPLQTIVLVFYFLCLINMCVIRPLVSTACKIRGKAPPIYAALYFLPLLTFLHALACGLIFYSFPYLSIAMSMISNAIHYSMKLDQSFKALVLPFPSIFYILTVRFTDPAEFRDAEARSN
;
A
#
# COMPACT_ATOMS: atom_id res chain seq x y z
N MET A 1 -31.40 -14.83 -33.57
CA MET A 1 -31.50 -13.39 -33.24
C MET A 1 -30.95 -13.21 -31.84
N SER A 2 -29.79 -12.57 -31.70
CA SER A 2 -29.23 -12.23 -30.38
C SER A 2 -30.19 -11.27 -29.70
N ALA A 3 -30.81 -11.70 -28.58
CA ALA A 3 -31.66 -10.81 -27.80
C ALA A 3 -30.76 -9.71 -27.22
N THR A 4 -30.86 -8.50 -27.77
CA THR A 4 -30.14 -7.34 -27.26
C THR A 4 -30.64 -7.06 -25.83
N LEU A 5 -29.74 -7.24 -24.86
CA LEU A 5 -30.07 -7.05 -23.46
C LEU A 5 -30.46 -5.58 -23.22
N GLN A 6 -31.60 -5.36 -22.56
CA GLN A 6 -32.02 -4.00 -22.24
C GLN A 6 -31.06 -3.36 -21.25
N ARG A 7 -30.60 -2.16 -21.59
CA ARG A 7 -29.69 -1.34 -20.79
C ARG A 7 -30.26 -1.08 -19.40
N CYS A 8 -29.47 -1.36 -18.37
CA CYS A 8 -29.80 -0.96 -17.01
C CYS A 8 -29.60 0.55 -16.82
N PRO A 9 -30.41 1.19 -15.95
CA PRO A 9 -30.18 2.58 -15.58
C PRO A 9 -28.82 2.70 -14.89
N GLY A 10 -28.12 3.84 -15.06
CA GLY A 10 -26.81 4.08 -14.48
C GLY A 10 -25.63 3.49 -15.27
N LEU A 11 -24.42 3.73 -14.77
CA LEU A 11 -23.16 3.33 -15.42
C LEU A 11 -22.62 1.99 -14.94
N TYR A 12 -22.89 1.64 -13.68
CA TYR A 12 -22.30 0.49 -12.98
C TYR A 12 -23.31 -0.62 -12.66
N CYS A 13 -24.56 -0.47 -13.07
CA CYS A 13 -25.59 -1.51 -12.92
C CYS A 13 -25.54 -2.48 -14.10
N GLY A 14 -25.68 -3.78 -13.82
CA GLY A 14 -25.74 -4.81 -14.85
C GLY A 14 -26.70 -5.93 -14.49
N ARG A 15 -26.77 -6.92 -15.39
CA ARG A 15 -27.55 -8.14 -15.17
C ARG A 15 -26.63 -9.35 -15.10
N GLN A 16 -26.95 -10.27 -14.22
CA GLN A 16 -26.26 -11.54 -14.09
C GLN A 16 -27.02 -12.62 -14.87
N ARG A 17 -26.27 -13.53 -15.49
CA ARG A 17 -26.83 -14.74 -16.09
C ARG A 17 -27.13 -15.76 -15.01
N LEU A 18 -28.40 -16.14 -14.86
CA LEU A 18 -28.86 -17.17 -13.93
C LEU A 18 -28.62 -18.57 -14.53
N GLU A 19 -28.58 -19.59 -13.68
CA GLU A 19 -28.39 -21.00 -14.08
C GLU A 19 -29.44 -21.49 -15.08
N ASN A 20 -30.66 -20.95 -15.01
CA ASN A 20 -31.77 -21.25 -15.91
C ASN A 20 -31.64 -20.58 -17.31
N ASN A 21 -30.48 -20.03 -17.66
CA ASN A 21 -30.26 -19.19 -18.86
C ASN A 21 -31.14 -17.93 -18.94
N THR A 22 -31.79 -17.55 -17.84
CA THR A 22 -32.52 -16.30 -17.70
C THR A 22 -31.61 -15.18 -17.19
N TRP A 23 -32.00 -13.93 -17.41
CA TRP A 23 -31.28 -12.76 -16.90
C TRP A 23 -31.86 -12.29 -15.58
N SER A 24 -31.01 -11.87 -14.64
CA SER A 24 -31.45 -11.24 -13.40
C SER A 24 -32.07 -9.87 -13.66
N GLU A 25 -32.74 -9.34 -12.64
CA GLU A 25 -33.05 -7.92 -12.56
C GLU A 25 -31.76 -7.08 -12.55
N CYS A 26 -31.88 -5.80 -12.90
CA CYS A 26 -30.77 -4.85 -12.86
C CYS A 26 -30.32 -4.62 -11.42
N GLY A 27 -29.02 -4.78 -11.15
CA GLY A 27 -28.45 -4.56 -9.83
C GLY A 27 -26.94 -4.40 -9.85
N ALA A 28 -26.34 -4.41 -8.66
CA ALA A 28 -24.89 -4.47 -8.50
C ALA A 28 -24.35 -5.84 -8.95
N CYS A 29 -23.19 -5.86 -9.62
CA CYS A 29 -22.54 -7.14 -9.90
C CYS A 29 -21.86 -7.70 -8.63
N PRO A 30 -21.70 -9.02 -8.54
CA PRO A 30 -20.95 -9.63 -7.46
C PRO A 30 -19.48 -9.21 -7.46
N ARG A 31 -18.79 -9.38 -6.32
CA ARG A 31 -17.36 -9.08 -6.18
C ARG A 31 -16.53 -9.82 -7.24
N GLY A 32 -15.59 -9.12 -7.88
CA GLY A 32 -14.78 -9.68 -8.98
C GLY A 32 -15.49 -9.71 -10.34
N PHE A 33 -16.68 -9.12 -10.45
CA PHE A 33 -17.40 -8.95 -11.70
C PHE A 33 -17.52 -7.48 -12.07
N ARG A 34 -17.64 -7.22 -13.36
CA ARG A 34 -17.81 -5.89 -13.93
C ARG A 34 -18.85 -5.91 -15.03
N VAL A 35 -19.56 -4.79 -15.19
CA VAL A 35 -20.48 -4.56 -16.30
C VAL A 35 -19.70 -4.23 -17.57
N ILE A 36 -20.01 -4.90 -18.67
CA ILE A 36 -19.47 -4.61 -20.00
C ILE A 36 -20.49 -3.86 -20.88
N GLU A 37 -20.11 -3.52 -22.12
CA GLU A 37 -20.97 -2.75 -23.03
C GLU A 37 -22.29 -3.45 -23.40
N SER A 38 -22.35 -4.79 -23.28
CA SER A 38 -23.58 -5.57 -23.44
C SER A 38 -24.51 -5.52 -22.21
N TYR A 39 -24.17 -4.75 -21.17
CA TYR A 39 -24.92 -4.57 -19.91
C TYR A 39 -25.01 -5.84 -19.03
N GLU A 40 -24.20 -6.85 -19.33
CA GLU A 40 -24.07 -8.05 -18.51
C GLU A 40 -22.90 -7.94 -17.53
N CYS A 41 -23.02 -8.58 -16.38
CA CYS A 41 -21.96 -8.71 -15.39
C CYS A 41 -21.04 -9.88 -15.79
N THR A 42 -19.80 -9.59 -16.20
CA THR A 42 -18.79 -10.59 -16.52
C THR A 42 -17.71 -10.65 -15.44
N ARG A 43 -17.12 -11.83 -15.23
CA ARG A 43 -16.04 -12.01 -14.26
C ARG A 43 -14.72 -11.48 -14.84
N CYS A 44 -14.00 -10.68 -14.08
CA CYS A 44 -12.68 -10.22 -14.46
C CYS A 44 -11.68 -11.38 -14.34
N LYS A 45 -11.03 -11.73 -15.45
CA LYS A 45 -10.00 -12.78 -15.54
C LYS A 45 -8.69 -12.26 -16.11
N ASP A 46 -8.60 -10.95 -16.30
CA ASP A 46 -7.42 -10.30 -16.85
C ASP A 46 -6.33 -10.24 -15.78
N ASP A 47 -5.08 -10.36 -16.22
CA ASP A 47 -3.94 -10.23 -15.33
C ASP A 47 -3.72 -8.79 -14.90
N LEU A 48 -3.13 -8.62 -13.72
CA LEU A 48 -2.81 -7.30 -13.21
C LEU A 48 -1.72 -6.61 -14.08
N ASP A 49 -2.07 -5.44 -14.62
CA ASP A 49 -1.15 -4.60 -15.40
C ASP A 49 0.08 -4.16 -14.60
N ALA A 50 1.19 -3.91 -15.30
CA ALA A 50 2.44 -3.45 -14.69
C ALA A 50 2.28 -2.13 -13.90
N TYR A 51 1.46 -1.19 -14.40
CA TYR A 51 1.17 0.07 -13.72
C TYR A 51 0.50 -0.17 -12.35
N SER A 52 -0.47 -1.08 -12.33
CA SER A 52 -1.17 -1.50 -11.14
C SER A 52 -0.27 -2.23 -10.14
N TRP A 53 0.70 -3.02 -10.61
CA TRP A 53 1.75 -3.60 -9.76
C TRP A 53 2.62 -2.53 -9.08
N PHE A 54 3.04 -1.50 -9.82
CA PHE A 54 3.81 -0.39 -9.23
C PHE A 54 2.99 0.40 -8.21
N TYR A 55 1.70 0.60 -8.47
CA TYR A 55 0.78 1.19 -7.50
C TYR A 55 0.70 0.36 -6.20
N LEU A 56 0.55 -0.96 -6.29
CA LEU A 56 0.55 -1.83 -5.12
C LEU A 56 1.88 -1.78 -4.36
N GLY A 57 3.00 -1.76 -5.09
CA GLY A 57 4.33 -1.58 -4.50
C GLY A 57 4.47 -0.25 -3.76
N PHE A 58 3.98 0.84 -4.35
CA PHE A 58 3.93 2.15 -3.70
C PHE A 58 3.11 2.11 -2.40
N MET A 59 1.91 1.54 -2.44
CA MET A 59 1.05 1.40 -1.26
C MET A 59 1.67 0.53 -0.16
N ALA A 60 2.45 -0.48 -0.55
CA ALA A 60 3.18 -1.34 0.38
C ALA A 60 4.39 -0.64 1.04
N MET A 61 5.04 0.28 0.32
CA MET A 61 6.18 1.05 0.84
C MET A 61 5.77 2.10 1.87
N LEU A 62 4.55 2.67 1.79
CA LEU A 62 4.11 3.74 2.70
C LEU A 62 4.14 3.32 4.20
N PRO A 63 3.55 2.19 4.64
CA PRO A 63 3.66 1.77 6.03
C PRO A 63 5.10 1.47 6.46
N LEU A 64 5.92 0.90 5.58
CA LEU A 64 7.32 0.62 5.87
C LEU A 64 8.10 1.91 6.14
N MET A 65 7.93 2.93 5.29
CA MET A 65 8.55 4.24 5.48
C MET A 65 8.11 4.90 6.78
N MET A 66 6.81 4.86 7.10
CA MET A 66 6.29 5.41 8.36
C MET A 66 6.85 4.66 9.58
N HIS A 67 6.96 3.32 9.51
CA HIS A 67 7.61 2.55 10.56
C HIS A 67 9.06 2.94 10.77
N CYS A 68 9.86 3.01 9.69
CA CYS A 68 11.26 3.45 9.79
C CYS A 68 11.36 4.84 10.41
N PHE A 69 10.53 5.79 9.97
CA PHE A 69 10.50 7.15 10.50
C PHE A 69 10.24 7.19 12.01
N PHE A 70 9.22 6.48 12.51
CA PHE A 70 8.93 6.47 13.95
C PHE A 70 9.97 5.73 14.78
N ILE A 71 10.62 4.70 14.21
CA ILE A 71 11.74 4.00 14.85
C ILE A 71 12.94 4.95 14.98
N ASP A 72 13.25 5.71 13.94
CA ASP A 72 14.35 6.66 13.93
C ASP A 72 14.10 7.85 14.88
N LEU A 73 12.86 8.34 14.95
CA LEU A 73 12.46 9.39 15.91
C LEU A 73 12.61 8.94 17.37
N ASP A 74 12.29 7.67 17.68
CA ASP A 74 12.44 7.13 19.03
C ASP A 74 13.90 6.90 19.41
N ALA A 75 14.73 6.53 18.42
CA ALA A 75 16.13 6.20 18.67
C ALA A 75 16.88 7.34 19.39
N LYS A 76 16.52 8.62 19.14
CA LYS A 76 17.04 9.91 19.73
C LYS A 76 18.56 10.10 19.79
N ASP A 77 19.32 9.03 19.72
CA ASP A 77 20.76 8.93 19.70
C ASP A 77 21.23 8.95 18.25
N ARG A 78 22.30 9.71 17.99
CA ARG A 78 23.02 9.69 16.70
C ARG A 78 23.72 8.35 16.43
N LYS A 79 23.50 7.37 17.31
CA LYS A 79 24.22 6.12 17.37
C LYS A 79 23.31 4.95 16.95
N PHE A 80 23.51 4.40 15.75
CA PHE A 80 22.85 3.17 15.25
C PHE A 80 22.96 2.06 16.30
N SER A 81 21.82 1.78 16.93
CA SER A 81 21.71 0.84 18.02
C SER A 81 21.31 -0.53 17.46
N ARG A 82 21.86 -1.60 18.03
CA ARG A 82 21.42 -2.97 17.70
C ARG A 82 19.90 -3.12 17.82
N LYS A 83 19.27 -2.37 18.73
CA LYS A 83 17.81 -2.30 18.90
C LYS A 83 17.10 -1.73 17.67
N GLN A 84 17.64 -0.66 17.08
CA GLN A 84 17.08 0.00 15.89
C GLN A 84 17.13 -0.95 14.69
N LEU A 85 18.28 -1.59 14.45
CA LEU A 85 18.42 -2.58 13.36
C LEU A 85 17.41 -3.72 13.51
N ILE A 86 17.28 -4.29 14.71
CA ILE A 86 16.32 -5.39 14.95
C ILE A 86 14.89 -4.92 14.67
N LEU A 87 14.51 -3.74 15.14
CA LEU A 87 13.14 -3.24 14.98
C LEU A 87 12.82 -2.86 13.52
N THR A 88 13.78 -2.29 12.79
CA THR A 88 13.64 -2.01 11.35
C THR A 88 13.56 -3.29 10.53
N SER A 89 14.39 -4.30 10.83
CA SER A 89 14.30 -5.62 10.20
C SER A 89 12.96 -6.31 10.50
N CYS A 90 12.44 -6.16 11.72
CA CYS A 90 11.13 -6.65 12.12
C CYS A 90 10.01 -5.99 11.30
N ALA A 91 10.05 -4.66 11.15
CA ALA A 91 9.08 -3.92 10.34
C ALA A 91 9.11 -4.34 8.86
N LEU A 92 10.30 -4.61 8.30
CA LEU A 92 10.44 -5.14 6.95
C LEU A 92 9.84 -6.54 6.81
N ALA A 93 10.08 -7.42 7.78
CA ALA A 93 9.50 -8.76 7.77
C ALA A 93 7.97 -8.72 7.89
N GLU A 94 7.42 -7.88 8.77
CA GLU A 94 5.99 -7.67 8.96
C GLU A 94 5.29 -7.26 7.67
N THR A 95 5.86 -6.30 6.94
CA THR A 95 5.29 -5.80 5.68
C THR A 95 5.44 -6.80 4.55
N ILE A 96 6.57 -7.51 4.44
CA ILE A 96 6.74 -8.58 3.44
C ILE A 96 5.73 -9.71 3.69
N ILE A 97 5.60 -10.17 4.94
CA ILE A 97 4.64 -11.21 5.30
C ILE A 97 3.22 -10.71 4.96
N ALA A 98 2.85 -9.49 5.37
CA ALA A 98 1.54 -8.93 5.05
C ALA A 98 1.27 -8.84 3.55
N ALA A 99 2.26 -8.47 2.73
CA ALA A 99 2.13 -8.37 1.27
C ALA A 99 1.98 -9.75 0.61
N LEU A 100 2.73 -10.76 1.06
CA LEU A 100 2.58 -12.12 0.55
C LEU A 100 1.21 -12.71 0.89
N PHE A 101 0.77 -12.54 2.14
CA PHE A 101 -0.56 -13.00 2.57
C PHE A 101 -1.69 -12.21 1.89
N SER A 102 -1.54 -10.89 1.66
CA SER A 102 -2.58 -10.13 0.96
C SER A 102 -2.79 -10.62 -0.47
N ILE A 103 -1.72 -10.97 -1.18
CA ILE A 103 -1.80 -11.58 -2.52
C ILE A 103 -2.50 -12.95 -2.47
N LEU A 104 -2.10 -13.81 -1.54
CA LEU A 104 -2.66 -15.17 -1.41
C LEU A 104 -4.15 -15.20 -1.02
N LEU A 105 -4.64 -14.14 -0.36
CA LEU A 105 -6.05 -14.01 0.02
C LEU A 105 -6.95 -13.46 -1.10
N MET A 106 -6.37 -12.87 -2.15
CA MET A 106 -7.14 -12.38 -3.30
C MET A 106 -7.44 -13.52 -4.27
N GLU A 107 -8.40 -13.29 -5.17
CA GLU A 107 -8.71 -14.26 -6.21
C GLU A 107 -7.62 -14.28 -7.31
N PRO A 108 -7.17 -15.48 -7.76
CA PRO A 108 -7.50 -16.82 -7.25
C PRO A 108 -6.76 -17.16 -5.94
N MET A 109 -7.51 -17.64 -4.95
CA MET A 109 -6.99 -17.91 -3.61
C MET A 109 -5.83 -18.91 -3.64
N GLY A 110 -4.74 -18.57 -2.95
CA GLY A 110 -3.56 -19.42 -2.80
C GLY A 110 -2.56 -19.40 -3.97
N GLN A 111 -2.76 -18.54 -4.99
CA GLN A 111 -1.82 -18.39 -6.09
C GLN A 111 -1.14 -17.01 -6.06
N PHE A 112 0.10 -16.91 -6.55
CA PHE A 112 0.82 -15.64 -6.72
C PHE A 112 0.45 -14.93 -8.03
N ARG A 113 -0.84 -14.98 -8.39
CA ARG A 113 -1.41 -14.34 -9.57
C ARG A 113 -2.61 -13.54 -9.11
N LEU A 114 -2.80 -12.35 -9.65
CA LEU A 114 -3.92 -11.49 -9.31
C LEU A 114 -4.77 -11.26 -10.55
N TYR A 115 -6.05 -11.62 -10.45
CA TYR A 115 -7.04 -11.20 -11.46
C TYR A 115 -7.56 -9.82 -11.12
N ALA A 116 -7.62 -8.95 -12.12
CA ALA A 116 -8.08 -7.59 -11.97
C ALA A 116 -9.07 -7.18 -13.06
N CYS A 117 -9.94 -6.25 -12.69
CA CYS A 117 -10.76 -5.49 -13.63
C CYS A 117 -9.94 -4.26 -14.08
N PRO A 118 -9.88 -3.96 -15.39
CA PRO A 118 -9.08 -2.84 -15.89
C PRO A 118 -9.57 -1.50 -15.35
N VAL A 119 -8.71 -0.49 -15.20
CA VAL A 119 -9.15 0.85 -14.80
C VAL A 119 -9.42 1.66 -16.07
N ASN A 120 -10.70 1.97 -16.35
CA ASN A 120 -11.07 2.68 -17.58
C ASN A 120 -11.27 4.19 -17.33
N LYS A 121 -11.92 4.53 -16.21
CA LYS A 121 -12.30 5.91 -15.89
C LYS A 121 -12.03 6.19 -14.42
N PHE A 122 -11.78 7.46 -14.10
CA PHE A 122 -11.64 7.92 -12.72
C PHE A 122 -12.89 7.63 -11.88
N SER A 123 -14.08 7.71 -12.49
CA SER A 123 -15.36 7.40 -11.84
C SER A 123 -15.45 5.95 -11.35
N ASP A 124 -14.65 5.02 -11.90
CA ASP A 124 -14.68 3.60 -11.54
C ASP A 124 -14.27 3.36 -10.07
N TRP A 125 -13.52 4.29 -9.48
CA TRP A 125 -13.13 4.26 -8.07
C TRP A 125 -14.24 4.72 -7.12
N TYR A 126 -15.25 5.43 -7.65
CA TYR A 126 -16.26 6.13 -6.85
C TYR A 126 -17.67 5.78 -7.31
N THR A 127 -17.94 4.50 -7.54
CA THR A 127 -19.24 3.98 -8.03
C THR A 127 -20.42 4.40 -7.16
N LEU A 128 -20.20 4.65 -5.87
CA LEU A 128 -21.20 5.15 -4.92
C LEU A 128 -21.91 6.43 -5.38
N PHE A 129 -21.18 7.35 -6.02
CA PHE A 129 -21.75 8.63 -6.48
C PHE A 129 -22.53 8.51 -7.80
N TYR A 130 -22.51 7.34 -8.44
CA TYR A 130 -23.15 7.09 -9.73
C TYR A 130 -24.33 6.12 -9.64
N ASN A 131 -24.92 5.97 -8.44
CA ASN A 131 -26.16 5.21 -8.25
C ASN A 131 -27.35 5.94 -8.90
N PRO A 132 -28.09 5.30 -9.83
CA PRO A 132 -29.20 5.93 -10.53
C PRO A 132 -30.50 5.90 -9.72
N THR A 133 -31.39 6.87 -9.99
CA THR A 133 -32.77 6.93 -9.48
C THR A 133 -33.75 6.91 -10.65
N PRO A 134 -34.10 5.73 -11.20
CA PRO A 134 -35.04 5.63 -12.31
C PRO A 134 -36.38 6.26 -11.93
N ASN A 135 -36.88 7.18 -12.78
CA ASN A 135 -38.13 7.92 -12.58
C ASN A 135 -38.24 8.65 -11.22
N TYR A 136 -37.14 8.86 -10.50
CA TYR A 136 -37.12 9.45 -9.15
C TYR A 136 -37.96 8.70 -8.09
N GLU A 137 -38.34 7.46 -8.36
CA GLU A 137 -39.18 6.66 -7.43
C GLU A 137 -38.33 5.87 -6.43
N LYS A 138 -37.29 5.18 -6.94
CA LYS A 138 -36.45 4.29 -6.13
C LYS A 138 -34.98 4.47 -6.50
N LEU A 139 -34.12 4.56 -5.48
CA LEU A 139 -32.67 4.51 -5.67
C LEU A 139 -32.24 3.06 -5.91
N LEU A 140 -31.58 2.80 -7.03
CA LEU A 140 -30.99 1.50 -7.33
C LEU A 140 -29.53 1.49 -6.86
N HIS A 141 -29.21 0.62 -5.91
CA HIS A 141 -27.86 0.50 -5.37
C HIS A 141 -27.00 -0.38 -6.29
N CYS A 142 -26.09 0.24 -7.04
CA CYS A 142 -25.14 -0.42 -7.92
C CYS A 142 -23.69 -0.15 -7.51
N THR A 143 -23.49 0.17 -6.24
CA THR A 143 -22.17 0.41 -5.67
C THR A 143 -21.42 -0.90 -5.57
N GLN A 144 -20.29 -0.97 -6.26
CA GLN A 144 -19.42 -2.13 -6.31
C GLN A 144 -17.98 -1.70 -6.52
N GLU A 145 -17.04 -2.59 -6.26
CA GLU A 145 -15.63 -2.39 -6.58
C GLU A 145 -15.41 -2.64 -8.08
N ALA A 146 -15.62 -1.62 -8.92
CA ALA A 146 -15.44 -1.75 -10.37
C ALA A 146 -13.98 -1.98 -10.79
N VAL A 147 -13.03 -1.56 -9.95
CA VAL A 147 -11.57 -1.72 -10.11
C VAL A 147 -11.02 -2.84 -9.21
N TYR A 148 -11.77 -3.94 -9.08
CA TYR A 148 -11.36 -5.08 -8.28
C TYR A 148 -10.00 -5.63 -8.75
N PRO A 149 -9.05 -6.00 -7.86
CA PRO A 149 -9.10 -5.97 -6.40
C PRO A 149 -8.33 -4.76 -5.81
N LEU A 150 -8.04 -3.72 -6.61
CA LEU A 150 -7.05 -2.69 -6.27
C LEU A 150 -7.37 -1.93 -4.99
N GLN A 151 -8.65 -1.71 -4.68
CA GLN A 151 -9.07 -1.10 -3.43
C GLN A 151 -8.95 -2.09 -2.28
N THR A 152 -9.54 -3.27 -2.46
CA THR A 152 -9.67 -4.23 -1.37
C THR A 152 -8.32 -4.82 -0.95
N ILE A 153 -7.40 -5.07 -1.89
CA ILE A 153 -6.09 -5.66 -1.59
C ILE A 153 -5.24 -4.77 -0.68
N VAL A 154 -5.29 -3.44 -0.88
CA VAL A 154 -4.53 -2.49 -0.05
C VAL A 154 -5.12 -2.40 1.36
N LEU A 155 -6.45 -2.41 1.49
CA LEU A 155 -7.12 -2.44 2.79
C LEU A 155 -6.81 -3.72 3.57
N VAL A 156 -6.85 -4.88 2.89
CA VAL A 156 -6.46 -6.16 3.49
C VAL A 156 -4.98 -6.15 3.90
N PHE A 157 -4.10 -5.60 3.05
CA PHE A 157 -2.69 -5.46 3.36
C PHE A 157 -2.46 -4.60 4.62
N TYR A 158 -3.10 -3.44 4.75
CA TYR A 158 -2.96 -2.59 5.94
C TYR A 158 -3.52 -3.25 7.20
N PHE A 159 -4.62 -4.01 7.09
CA PHE A 159 -5.15 -4.80 8.19
C PHE A 159 -4.18 -5.92 8.62
N LEU A 160 -3.58 -6.64 7.67
CA LEU A 160 -2.55 -7.64 7.95
C LEU A 160 -1.29 -7.01 8.56
N CYS A 161 -0.87 -5.82 8.11
CA CYS A 161 0.20 -5.07 8.73
C CYS A 161 -0.09 -4.77 10.21
N LEU A 162 -1.32 -4.35 10.53
CA LEU A 162 -1.74 -4.11 11.91
C LEU A 162 -1.68 -5.39 12.75
N ILE A 163 -2.22 -6.50 12.26
CA ILE A 163 -2.17 -7.80 12.96
C ILE A 163 -0.72 -8.26 13.16
N ASN A 164 0.07 -8.28 12.10
CA ASN A 164 1.47 -8.71 12.14
C ASN A 164 2.26 -7.84 13.13
N MET A 165 2.03 -6.54 13.14
CA MET A 165 2.68 -5.62 14.06
C MET A 165 2.27 -5.88 15.53
N CYS A 166 0.99 -6.15 15.80
CA CYS A 166 0.52 -6.51 17.15
C CYS A 166 1.05 -7.86 17.63
N VAL A 167 1.35 -8.81 16.73
CA VAL A 167 1.84 -10.15 17.08
C VAL A 167 3.37 -10.21 17.10
N ILE A 168 4.04 -9.81 16.02
CA ILE A 168 5.48 -10.00 15.81
C ILE A 168 6.30 -9.04 16.69
N ARG A 169 5.92 -7.75 16.81
CA ARG A 169 6.73 -6.79 17.59
C ARG A 169 6.86 -7.14 19.06
N PRO A 170 5.78 -7.50 19.79
CA PRO A 170 5.92 -7.89 21.20
C PRO A 170 6.75 -9.16 21.37
N LEU A 171 6.61 -10.13 20.46
CA LEU A 171 7.39 -11.38 20.46
C LEU A 171 8.89 -11.09 20.28
N VAL A 172 9.26 -10.31 19.27
CA VAL A 172 10.66 -9.92 19.00
C VAL A 172 11.23 -9.08 20.13
N SER A 173 10.46 -8.13 20.66
CA SER A 173 10.89 -7.28 21.78
C SER A 173 11.21 -8.12 23.03
N THR A 174 10.37 -9.11 23.34
CA THR A 174 10.58 -10.03 24.47
C THR A 174 11.76 -10.95 24.22
N ALA A 175 11.83 -11.58 23.04
CA ALA A 175 12.90 -12.52 22.68
C ALA A 175 14.29 -11.86 22.66
N CYS A 176 14.40 -10.65 22.10
CA CYS A 176 15.65 -9.90 22.01
C CYS A 176 15.92 -9.04 23.26
N LYS A 177 15.10 -9.15 24.32
CA LYS A 177 15.22 -8.39 25.58
C LYS A 177 15.35 -6.88 25.36
N ILE A 178 14.58 -6.33 24.43
CA ILE A 178 14.58 -4.91 24.09
C ILE A 178 13.81 -4.15 25.18
N ARG A 179 14.50 -3.78 26.26
CA ARG A 179 13.93 -2.99 27.36
C ARG A 179 13.81 -1.51 26.93
N GLY A 180 12.60 -0.97 27.02
CA GLY A 180 12.25 0.43 26.72
C GLY A 180 10.75 0.68 26.75
N LYS A 181 10.33 1.95 26.74
CA LYS A 181 8.94 2.30 26.38
C LYS A 181 8.71 1.82 24.94
N ALA A 182 7.47 1.53 24.54
CA ALA A 182 7.15 1.05 23.20
C ALA A 182 6.54 2.12 22.28
N PRO A 183 7.10 3.35 22.16
CA PRO A 183 6.48 4.39 21.35
C PRO A 183 6.32 4.05 19.86
N PRO A 184 7.18 3.23 19.19
CA PRO A 184 6.93 2.85 17.80
C PRO A 184 5.69 1.97 17.65
N ILE A 185 5.29 1.24 18.70
CA ILE A 185 4.10 0.41 18.69
C ILE A 185 2.84 1.29 18.75
N TYR A 186 2.80 2.24 19.68
CA TYR A 186 1.68 3.17 19.79
C TYR A 186 1.54 4.06 18.55
N ALA A 187 2.65 4.56 18.00
CA ALA A 187 2.62 5.37 16.78
C ALA A 187 1.95 4.61 15.62
N ALA A 188 2.27 3.33 15.44
CA ALA A 188 1.65 2.47 14.43
C ALA A 188 0.15 2.30 14.58
N LEU A 189 -0.33 2.20 15.82
CA LEU A 189 -1.75 2.08 16.11
C LEU A 189 -2.55 3.32 15.67
N TYR A 190 -1.90 4.48 15.56
CA TYR A 190 -2.51 5.71 15.04
C TYR A 190 -2.34 5.88 13.54
N PHE A 191 -1.12 5.70 13.01
CA PHE A 191 -0.87 6.01 11.60
C PHE A 191 -1.46 4.98 10.63
N LEU A 192 -1.55 3.69 11.01
CA LEU A 192 -2.11 2.65 10.11
C LEU A 192 -3.62 2.91 9.84
N PRO A 193 -4.47 3.14 10.86
CA PRO A 193 -5.84 3.57 10.62
C PRO A 193 -5.94 4.85 9.80
N LEU A 194 -5.07 5.84 10.04
CA LEU A 194 -5.02 7.06 9.23
C LEU A 194 -4.74 6.75 7.75
N LEU A 195 -3.75 5.89 7.46
CA LEU A 195 -3.46 5.45 6.09
C LEU A 195 -4.64 4.71 5.46
N THR A 196 -5.32 3.83 6.21
CA THR A 196 -6.51 3.13 5.71
C THR A 196 -7.64 4.09 5.38
N PHE A 197 -7.86 5.11 6.20
CA PHE A 197 -8.88 6.13 5.98
C PHE A 197 -8.55 6.99 4.75
N LEU A 198 -7.30 7.46 4.64
CA LEU A 198 -6.84 8.21 3.48
C LEU A 198 -6.98 7.39 2.19
N HIS A 199 -6.60 6.11 2.23
CA HIS A 199 -6.77 5.21 1.09
C HIS A 199 -8.26 4.96 0.78
N ALA A 200 -9.12 4.76 1.78
CA ALA A 200 -10.55 4.54 1.57
C ALA A 200 -11.24 5.71 0.87
N LEU A 201 -10.82 6.95 1.14
CA LEU A 201 -11.40 8.14 0.53
C LEU A 201 -10.72 8.56 -0.78
N ALA A 202 -9.39 8.47 -0.83
CA ALA A 202 -8.59 9.05 -1.90
C ALA A 202 -7.93 8.02 -2.82
N CYS A 203 -8.29 6.74 -2.76
CA CYS A 203 -7.67 5.67 -3.56
C CYS A 203 -7.55 5.97 -5.05
N GLY A 204 -8.64 6.46 -5.68
CA GLY A 204 -8.63 6.84 -7.09
C GLY A 204 -7.67 7.99 -7.35
N LEU A 205 -7.68 9.03 -6.52
CA LEU A 205 -6.75 10.15 -6.64
C LEU A 205 -5.29 9.70 -6.46
N ILE A 206 -5.02 8.82 -5.50
CA ILE A 206 -3.68 8.29 -5.26
C ILE A 206 -3.26 7.42 -6.45
N PHE A 207 -4.15 6.61 -7.03
CA PHE A 207 -3.84 5.78 -8.19
C PHE A 207 -3.35 6.60 -9.39
N TYR A 208 -3.97 7.73 -9.70
CA TYR A 208 -3.49 8.57 -10.80
C TYR A 208 -2.28 9.44 -10.43
N SER A 209 -2.05 9.72 -9.14
CA SER A 209 -0.97 10.60 -8.69
C SER A 209 0.28 9.88 -8.14
N PHE A 210 0.24 8.56 -7.90
CA PHE A 210 1.35 7.84 -7.25
C PHE A 210 2.72 8.00 -7.94
N PRO A 211 2.84 8.10 -9.29
CA PRO A 211 4.16 8.29 -9.91
C PRO A 211 4.76 9.64 -9.52
N TYR A 212 3.94 10.69 -9.43
CA TYR A 212 4.38 12.00 -8.98
C TYR A 212 4.68 12.02 -7.49
N LEU A 213 3.84 11.35 -6.68
CA LEU A 213 4.06 11.23 -5.23
C LEU A 213 5.35 10.46 -4.92
N SER A 214 5.66 9.39 -5.66
CA SER A 214 6.88 8.60 -5.46
C SER A 214 8.14 9.40 -5.80
N ILE A 215 8.12 10.18 -6.90
CA ILE A 215 9.20 11.10 -7.26
C ILE A 215 9.38 12.17 -6.19
N ALA A 216 8.29 12.80 -5.73
CA ALA A 216 8.33 13.83 -4.71
C ALA A 216 8.89 13.29 -3.38
N MET A 217 8.43 12.12 -2.91
CA MET A 217 8.96 11.49 -1.70
C MET A 217 10.44 11.13 -1.82
N SER A 218 10.87 10.63 -2.99
CA SER A 218 12.28 10.35 -3.25
C SER A 218 13.13 11.62 -3.20
N MET A 219 12.69 12.70 -3.85
CA MET A 219 13.38 14.00 -3.85
C MET A 219 13.48 14.59 -2.44
N ILE A 220 12.39 14.56 -1.68
CA ILE A 220 12.36 15.04 -0.28
C ILE A 220 13.30 14.19 0.59
N SER A 221 13.26 12.87 0.44
CA SER A 221 14.14 11.96 1.19
C SER A 221 15.62 12.25 0.89
N ASN A 222 15.97 12.48 -0.38
CA ASN A 222 17.33 12.83 -0.77
C ASN A 222 17.74 14.22 -0.24
N ALA A 223 16.83 15.20 -0.28
CA ALA A 223 17.09 16.54 0.24
C ALA A 223 17.32 16.53 1.76
N ILE A 224 16.50 15.79 2.53
CA ILE A 224 16.70 15.59 3.97
C ILE A 224 18.01 14.87 4.23
N HIS A 225 18.31 13.83 3.46
CA HIS A 225 19.56 13.11 3.58
C HIS A 225 20.77 14.04 3.39
N TYR A 226 20.77 14.86 2.34
CA TYR A 226 21.88 15.79 2.06
C TYR A 226 21.96 16.94 3.06
N SER A 227 20.84 17.43 3.59
CA SER A 227 20.86 18.49 4.61
C SER A 227 21.41 18.02 5.95
N MET A 228 21.30 16.72 6.25
CA MET A 228 21.82 16.11 7.49
C MET A 228 23.31 15.71 7.41
N LYS A 229 23.89 15.59 6.20
CA LYS A 229 25.32 15.26 6.01
C LYS A 229 26.16 16.54 6.02
N LEU A 230 27.08 16.64 6.98
CA LEU A 230 28.02 17.77 7.08
C LEU A 230 29.14 17.75 6.02
N ASP A 231 29.46 16.57 5.47
CA ASP A 231 30.55 16.37 4.52
C ASP A 231 30.00 16.14 3.10
N GLN A 232 30.28 17.08 2.19
CA GLN A 232 29.71 17.16 0.85
C GLN A 232 30.72 16.77 -0.26
N SER A 233 31.80 16.06 0.07
CA SER A 233 32.81 15.69 -0.94
C SER A 233 32.26 14.75 -2.03
N PHE A 234 32.70 14.92 -3.28
CA PHE A 234 32.23 14.14 -4.45
C PHE A 234 32.41 12.62 -4.29
N LYS A 235 33.44 12.17 -3.56
CA LYS A 235 33.66 10.75 -3.24
C LYS A 235 32.62 10.22 -2.24
N ALA A 236 32.20 11.03 -1.27
CA ALA A 236 31.11 10.69 -0.37
C ALA A 236 29.73 10.72 -1.07
N LEU A 237 29.63 11.44 -2.19
CA LEU A 237 28.42 11.60 -3.00
C LEU A 237 28.17 10.45 -4.00
N VAL A 238 29.22 9.77 -4.49
CA VAL A 238 29.11 8.65 -5.46
C VAL A 238 29.00 7.27 -4.78
N LEU A 239 29.38 7.17 -3.50
CA LEU A 239 29.28 5.93 -2.71
C LEU A 239 27.85 5.45 -2.36
N PRO A 240 26.75 6.24 -2.38
CA PRO A 240 25.43 5.77 -2.02
C PRO A 240 24.65 5.31 -3.25
N PHE A 241 25.10 4.24 -3.92
CA PHE A 241 24.31 3.58 -4.96
C PHE A 241 23.52 2.37 -4.43
N PRO A 242 22.94 2.46 -3.22
CA PRO A 242 21.49 2.62 -3.12
C PRO A 242 21.02 3.30 -1.82
N SER A 243 19.88 4.00 -1.85
CA SER A 243 19.17 4.47 -0.65
C SER A 243 18.84 3.35 0.37
N ILE A 244 18.95 2.07 -0.05
CA ILE A 244 18.83 0.85 0.77
C ILE A 244 20.11 0.55 1.59
N PHE A 245 21.31 0.82 1.04
CA PHE A 245 22.57 0.65 1.78
C PHE A 245 22.79 1.80 2.76
N TYR A 246 22.23 2.98 2.47
CA TYR A 246 22.27 4.14 3.35
C TYR A 246 21.58 3.85 4.70
N ILE A 247 20.41 3.20 4.72
CA ILE A 247 19.75 2.76 5.97
C ILE A 247 20.62 1.78 6.78
N LEU A 248 21.47 0.99 6.12
CA LEU A 248 22.31 -0.04 6.76
C LEU A 248 23.73 0.44 7.13
N THR A 249 24.27 1.48 6.51
CA THR A 249 25.71 1.80 6.60
C THR A 249 26.06 3.24 6.97
N VAL A 250 25.08 4.13 7.16
CA VAL A 250 25.28 5.56 7.52
C VAL A 250 26.26 5.82 8.65
N ARG A 251 26.46 4.84 9.52
CA ARG A 251 27.29 5.00 10.69
C ARG A 251 28.70 4.43 10.60
N PHE A 252 29.05 3.73 9.52
CA PHE A 252 30.45 3.33 9.29
C PHE A 252 31.31 4.48 8.72
N THR A 253 30.71 5.63 8.42
CA THR A 253 31.37 6.78 7.78
C THR A 253 31.27 8.07 8.60
N ASP A 254 31.09 7.97 9.93
CA ASP A 254 31.09 9.15 10.79
C ASP A 254 32.53 9.64 11.05
N PRO A 255 32.94 10.84 10.58
CA PRO A 255 34.29 11.37 10.75
C PRO A 255 34.67 11.62 12.22
N ALA A 256 33.69 11.65 13.13
CA ALA A 256 33.93 11.85 14.55
C ALA A 256 34.80 10.74 15.17
N GLU A 257 34.73 9.51 14.64
CA GLU A 257 35.54 8.38 15.12
C GLU A 257 37.01 8.49 14.71
N PHE A 258 37.33 9.18 13.61
CA PHE A 258 38.71 9.49 13.20
C PHE A 258 39.30 10.64 14.00
N ARG A 259 38.50 11.64 14.37
CA ARG A 259 38.95 12.77 15.18
C ARG A 259 39.33 12.37 16.61
N ASP A 260 38.63 11.38 17.17
CA ASP A 260 38.92 10.81 18.49
C ASP A 260 40.11 9.82 18.49
N ALA A 261 40.50 9.32 17.31
CA ALA A 261 41.69 8.48 17.12
C ALA A 261 42.95 9.35 16.97
N GLU A 262 42.87 10.48 16.27
CA GLU A 262 43.97 11.44 16.11
C GLU A 262 44.23 12.24 17.39
N ALA A 263 43.19 12.54 18.19
CA ALA A 263 43.33 13.15 19.50
C ALA A 263 43.93 12.22 20.57
N ARG A 264 44.02 10.91 20.32
CA ARG A 264 44.66 9.92 21.21
C ARG A 264 46.10 9.58 20.81
N SER A 265 46.56 10.04 19.65
CA SER A 265 47.92 9.83 19.15
C SER A 265 48.84 11.05 19.31
N ASN A 266 48.36 12.12 19.95
CA ASN A 266 49.14 13.30 20.34
C ASN A 266 49.21 13.43 21.86
#